data_AF-A0A953QEM6-F1
#
_entry.id   AF-A0A953QEM6-F1
#
_cell.length_a   1.000
_cell.length_b   1.000
_cell.length_c   1.000
_cell.angle_alpha   90.00
_cell.angle_beta   90.00
_cell.angle_gamma   90.00
#
_symmetry.space_group_name_H-M   'P 1'
#
loop_
_entity.id
_entity.type
_entity.pdbx_description
1 polymer ?
#
loop_
_entity_poly.entity_id
_entity_poly.type
_entity_poly.pdbx_seq_one_letter_code
_entity_poly.pdbx_strand_id
1 'polypeptide(L)'
;METLEMHLRAEGAALRSRFGLRTVLIHLAIIAVFGVWWPHLRGMEFFDPVFLTAYTCLGVLFAGPAAAQSFQDRPESMRQAMARIFWSVFYGESVALIIVAGGIFTVLRTHPPIGPDWTGLIDAALLGLAGTVAMASLAAWFAIRFSPGAARMALRGLFIGLLLLFFFKSRWLPEVTGRGTSICAGIAILAMFAMQRAIRVGAGPPH
;
A
#
# COMPACT_ATOMS: atom_id res chain seq x y z
N MET A 1 -20.79 -15.38 9.84
CA MET A 1 -19.34 -15.22 9.54
C MET A 1 -18.94 -15.89 8.24
N GLU A 2 -19.48 -17.07 7.95
CA GLU A 2 -19.24 -17.92 6.77
C GLU A 2 -19.16 -17.18 5.41
N THR A 3 -20.03 -16.18 5.20
CA THR A 3 -20.03 -15.38 3.98
C THR A 3 -18.79 -14.47 3.83
N LEU A 4 -18.14 -13.98 4.89
CA LEU A 4 -16.88 -13.21 4.73
C LEU A 4 -15.74 -14.13 4.31
N GLU A 5 -15.63 -15.28 4.97
CA GLU A 5 -14.56 -16.24 4.74
C GLU A 5 -14.57 -16.75 3.30
N MET A 6 -15.77 -17.00 2.76
CA MET A 6 -15.95 -17.38 1.36
C MET A 6 -15.42 -16.30 0.40
N HIS A 7 -15.78 -15.03 0.61
CA HIS A 7 -15.28 -13.92 -0.22
C HIS A 7 -13.76 -13.73 -0.07
N LEU A 8 -13.22 -13.88 1.15
CA LEU A 8 -11.78 -13.79 1.39
C LEU A 8 -11.01 -14.90 0.66
N ARG A 9 -11.50 -16.14 0.69
CA ARG A 9 -10.86 -17.26 -0.02
C ARG A 9 -10.91 -17.07 -1.55
N ALA A 10 -12.05 -16.63 -2.08
CA ALA A 10 -12.21 -16.38 -3.51
C ALA A 10 -11.27 -15.27 -4.02
N GLU A 11 -11.18 -14.16 -3.30
CA GLU A 11 -10.28 -13.05 -3.66
C GLU A 11 -8.80 -13.44 -3.54
N GLY A 12 -8.44 -14.25 -2.54
CA GLY A 12 -7.08 -14.77 -2.42
C GLY A 12 -6.66 -15.62 -3.63
N ALA A 13 -7.56 -16.48 -4.13
CA ALA A 13 -7.32 -17.26 -5.33
C ALA A 13 -7.24 -16.39 -6.60
N ALA A 14 -8.12 -15.39 -6.72
CA ALA A 14 -8.14 -14.46 -7.85
C ALA A 14 -6.89 -13.56 -7.89
N LEU A 15 -6.36 -13.16 -6.74
CA LEU A 15 -5.09 -12.44 -6.70
C LEU A 15 -3.93 -13.32 -7.16
N ARG A 16 -3.88 -14.57 -6.71
CA ARG A 16 -2.84 -15.52 -7.12
C ARG A 16 -2.82 -15.74 -8.64
N SER A 17 -3.98 -15.84 -9.29
CA SER A 17 -4.05 -16.03 -10.74
C SER A 17 -3.64 -14.78 -11.54
N ARG A 18 -3.74 -13.59 -10.96
CA ARG A 18 -3.28 -12.33 -11.58
C ARG A 18 -1.76 -12.16 -11.59
N PHE A 19 -1.02 -12.93 -10.76
CA PHE A 19 0.43 -12.91 -10.73
C PHE A 19 1.03 -13.78 -11.84
N GLY A 20 1.08 -13.23 -13.06
CA GLY A 20 1.90 -13.79 -14.13
C GLY A 20 3.39 -13.79 -13.77
N LEU A 21 4.17 -14.70 -14.40
CA LEU A 21 5.61 -14.84 -14.19
C LEU A 21 6.36 -13.50 -14.27
N ARG A 22 5.98 -12.64 -15.24
CA ARG A 22 6.56 -11.30 -15.40
C ARG A 22 6.38 -10.44 -14.15
N THR A 23 5.21 -10.44 -13.53
CA THR A 23 4.94 -9.67 -12.31
C THR A 23 5.77 -10.19 -11.16
N VAL A 24 5.88 -11.50 -10.99
CA VAL A 24 6.73 -12.11 -9.97
C VAL A 24 8.19 -11.71 -10.14
N LEU A 25 8.73 -11.79 -11.36
CA LEU A 25 10.10 -11.38 -11.66
C LEU A 25 10.36 -9.90 -11.36
N ILE A 26 9.40 -9.02 -11.66
CA ILE A 26 9.49 -7.59 -11.31
C ILE A 26 9.54 -7.40 -9.80
N HIS A 27 8.68 -8.09 -9.04
CA HIS A 27 8.69 -7.98 -7.57
C HIS A 27 9.99 -8.53 -6.98
N LEU A 28 10.49 -9.67 -7.48
CA LEU A 28 11.78 -10.21 -7.06
C LEU A 28 12.92 -9.23 -7.37
N ALA A 29 12.92 -8.59 -8.54
CA ALA A 29 13.91 -7.57 -8.88
C ALA A 29 13.82 -6.35 -7.95
N ILE A 30 12.62 -5.88 -7.63
CA ILE A 30 12.40 -4.78 -6.69
C ILE A 30 12.89 -5.17 -5.29
N ILE A 31 12.56 -6.37 -4.80
CA ILE A 31 13.02 -6.87 -3.51
C ILE A 31 14.54 -6.99 -3.47
N ALA A 32 15.17 -7.51 -4.54
CA ALA A 32 16.61 -7.61 -4.62
C ALA A 32 17.29 -6.22 -4.60
N VAL A 33 16.77 -5.27 -5.38
CA VAL A 33 17.34 -3.92 -5.48
C VAL A 33 17.13 -3.13 -4.19
N PHE A 34 15.89 -3.02 -3.72
CA PHE A 34 15.55 -2.17 -2.58
C PHE A 34 15.75 -2.87 -1.24
N GLY A 35 15.56 -4.18 -1.16
CA GLY A 35 15.69 -4.95 0.08
C GLY A 35 17.10 -5.49 0.32
N VAL A 36 17.99 -5.54 -0.68
CA VAL A 36 19.34 -6.10 -0.49
C VAL A 36 20.42 -5.15 -1.02
N TRP A 37 20.40 -4.88 -2.31
CA TRP A 37 21.48 -4.12 -2.97
C TRP A 37 21.63 -2.70 -2.43
N TRP A 38 20.54 -1.93 -2.39
CA TRP A 38 20.57 -0.54 -1.92
C TRP A 38 20.93 -0.42 -0.43
N PRO A 39 20.33 -1.20 0.49
CA PRO A 39 20.72 -1.21 1.90
C PRO A 39 22.19 -1.59 2.08
N HIS A 40 22.71 -2.54 1.30
CA HIS A 40 24.12 -2.90 1.33
C HIS A 40 25.04 -1.73 0.97
N LEU A 41 24.70 -0.96 -0.07
CA LEU A 41 25.48 0.22 -0.48
C LEU A 41 25.42 1.36 0.54
N ARG A 42 24.29 1.52 1.24
CA ARG A 42 24.08 2.58 2.24
C ARG A 42 24.65 2.25 3.61
N GLY A 43 24.75 0.96 3.94
CA GLY A 43 25.24 0.53 5.25
C GLY A 43 24.40 1.13 6.37
N MET A 44 25.09 1.76 7.35
CA MET A 44 24.44 2.34 8.53
C MET A 44 23.50 3.52 8.21
N GLU A 45 23.71 4.23 7.09
CA GLU A 45 22.80 5.31 6.66
C GLU A 45 21.39 4.77 6.38
N PHE A 46 21.24 3.47 6.09
CA PHE A 46 19.93 2.87 5.87
C PHE A 46 19.01 2.97 7.10
N PHE A 47 19.57 3.03 8.31
CA PHE A 47 18.82 3.19 9.55
C PHE A 47 18.44 4.64 9.85
N ASP A 48 18.74 5.59 8.95
CA ASP A 48 18.18 6.92 9.05
C ASP A 48 16.64 6.83 9.10
N PRO A 49 15.99 7.47 10.09
CA PRO A 49 14.54 7.42 10.23
C PRO A 49 13.78 7.84 8.96
N VAL A 50 14.34 8.75 8.16
CA VAL A 50 13.76 9.17 6.87
C VAL A 50 13.73 8.02 5.87
N PHE A 51 14.82 7.26 5.75
CA PHE A 51 14.88 6.12 4.83
C PHE A 51 13.93 5.01 5.28
N LEU A 52 13.95 4.65 6.56
CA LEU A 52 13.03 3.64 7.11
C LEU A 52 11.57 4.06 6.92
N THR A 53 11.23 5.34 7.14
CA THR A 53 9.87 5.86 6.90
C THR A 53 9.46 5.78 5.43
N ALA A 54 10.36 6.08 4.50
CA ALA A 54 10.08 5.93 3.08
C ALA A 54 9.83 4.45 2.72
N TYR A 55 10.63 3.55 3.30
CA TYR A 55 10.56 2.11 3.08
C TYR A 55 9.29 1.48 3.64
N THR A 56 8.85 1.87 4.83
CA THR A 56 7.56 1.41 5.40
C THR A 56 6.37 1.92 4.59
N CYS A 57 6.50 3.07 3.93
CA CYS A 57 5.48 3.60 3.02
C CYS A 57 5.43 2.90 1.65
N LEU A 58 6.33 1.97 1.33
CA LEU A 58 6.34 1.30 0.02
C LEU A 58 5.07 0.48 -0.25
N GLY A 59 4.34 0.05 0.78
CA GLY A 59 3.10 -0.72 0.63
C GLY A 59 2.06 0.00 -0.23
N VAL A 60 2.04 1.33 -0.16
CA VAL A 60 1.19 2.21 -0.97
C VAL A 60 1.32 1.94 -2.47
N LEU A 61 2.54 1.63 -2.93
CA LEU A 61 2.87 1.48 -4.35
C LEU A 61 2.29 0.23 -4.96
N PHE A 62 2.12 -0.80 -4.14
CA PHE A 62 1.63 -2.10 -4.54
C PHE A 62 0.12 -2.22 -4.31
N ALA A 63 -0.38 -1.68 -3.19
CA ALA A 63 -1.78 -1.81 -2.82
C ALA A 63 -2.73 -1.02 -3.74
N GLY A 64 -2.35 0.20 -4.17
CA GLY A 64 -3.19 1.02 -5.05
C GLY A 64 -3.50 0.33 -6.38
N PRO A 65 -2.49 -0.12 -7.15
CA PRO A 65 -2.71 -0.88 -8.39
C PRO A 65 -3.42 -2.22 -8.17
N ALA A 66 -3.11 -2.95 -7.08
CA ALA A 66 -3.80 -4.20 -6.75
C ALA A 66 -5.29 -3.98 -6.46
N ALA A 67 -5.63 -2.91 -5.73
CA ALA A 67 -7.00 -2.48 -5.50
C ALA A 67 -7.68 -2.08 -6.81
N ALA A 68 -7.04 -1.27 -7.66
CA ALA A 68 -7.62 -0.88 -8.94
C ALA A 68 -7.91 -2.08 -9.86
N GLN A 69 -7.06 -3.12 -9.83
CA GLN A 69 -7.28 -4.35 -10.60
C GLN A 69 -8.41 -5.22 -10.01
N SER A 70 -8.49 -5.33 -8.68
CA SER A 70 -9.56 -6.10 -8.03
C SER A 70 -10.95 -5.49 -8.19
N PHE A 71 -11.03 -4.21 -8.54
CA PHE A 71 -12.27 -3.50 -8.81
C PHE A 71 -12.54 -3.28 -10.31
N GLN A 72 -11.88 -4.03 -11.20
CA GLN A 72 -12.26 -4.06 -12.63
C GLN A 72 -13.71 -4.50 -12.81
N ASP A 73 -14.12 -5.54 -12.08
CA ASP A 73 -15.52 -5.93 -11.95
C ASP A 73 -16.13 -5.18 -10.77
N ARG A 74 -17.29 -4.55 -10.97
CA ARG A 74 -17.95 -3.79 -9.90
C ARG A 74 -18.34 -4.74 -8.75
N PRO A 75 -18.00 -4.44 -7.50
CA PRO A 75 -18.39 -5.29 -6.37
C PRO A 75 -19.91 -5.27 -6.18
N GLU A 76 -20.48 -6.43 -5.87
CA GLU A 76 -21.93 -6.60 -5.63
C GLU A 76 -22.32 -6.16 -4.22
N SER A 77 -21.36 -6.18 -3.28
CA SER A 77 -21.61 -5.80 -1.89
C SER A 77 -20.44 -5.05 -1.26
N MET A 78 -20.73 -4.27 -0.21
CA MET A 78 -19.69 -3.58 0.56
C MET A 78 -18.71 -4.57 1.21
N ARG A 79 -19.19 -5.76 1.58
CA ARG A 79 -18.35 -6.81 2.17
C ARG A 79 -17.32 -7.33 1.19
N GLN A 80 -17.71 -7.55 -0.05
CA GLN A 80 -16.79 -7.93 -1.14
C GLN A 80 -15.78 -6.81 -1.41
N ALA A 81 -16.23 -5.55 -1.43
CA ALA A 81 -15.33 -4.41 -1.58
C ALA A 81 -14.28 -4.34 -0.45
N MET A 82 -14.69 -4.51 0.81
CA MET A 82 -13.77 -4.55 1.94
C MET A 82 -12.79 -5.72 1.86
N ALA A 83 -13.23 -6.92 1.44
CA ALA A 83 -12.36 -8.07 1.25
C ALA A 83 -11.27 -7.81 0.18
N ARG A 84 -11.65 -7.19 -0.95
CA ARG A 84 -10.72 -6.80 -2.02
C ARG A 84 -9.70 -5.76 -1.56
N ILE A 85 -10.14 -4.73 -0.82
CA ILE A 85 -9.26 -3.72 -0.24
C ILE A 85 -8.30 -4.38 0.76
N PHE A 86 -8.83 -5.18 1.68
CA PHE A 86 -8.04 -5.88 2.68
C PHE A 86 -6.91 -6.70 2.05
N TRP A 87 -7.23 -7.52 1.04
CA TRP A 87 -6.20 -8.31 0.36
C TRP A 87 -5.20 -7.45 -0.44
N SER A 88 -5.64 -6.34 -1.01
CA SER A 88 -4.76 -5.42 -1.72
C SER A 88 -3.78 -4.72 -0.76
N VAL A 89 -4.26 -4.31 0.42
CA VAL A 89 -3.43 -3.76 1.50
C VAL A 89 -2.47 -4.82 2.01
N PHE A 90 -2.97 -6.00 2.36
CA PHE A 90 -2.17 -7.11 2.86
C PHE A 90 -1.05 -7.48 1.89
N TYR A 91 -1.35 -7.54 0.60
CA TYR A 91 -0.36 -7.78 -0.44
C TYR A 91 0.73 -6.69 -0.46
N GLY A 92 0.34 -5.42 -0.49
CA GLY A 92 1.30 -4.32 -0.56
C GLY A 92 2.19 -4.23 0.69
N GLU A 93 1.58 -4.34 1.87
CA GLU A 93 2.30 -4.37 3.15
C GLU A 93 3.23 -5.57 3.26
N SER A 94 2.83 -6.76 2.78
CA SER A 94 3.70 -7.94 2.80
C SER A 94 4.96 -7.72 1.97
N VAL A 95 4.83 -7.11 0.78
CA VAL A 95 5.99 -6.79 -0.06
C VAL A 95 6.87 -5.74 0.61
N ALA A 96 6.30 -4.67 1.15
CA ALA A 96 7.05 -3.64 1.86
C ALA A 96 7.78 -4.19 3.09
N LEU A 97 7.12 -5.04 3.87
CA LEU A 97 7.70 -5.71 5.03
C LEU A 97 8.90 -6.59 4.64
N ILE A 98 8.78 -7.36 3.56
CA ILE A 98 9.91 -8.17 3.05
C ILE A 98 11.09 -7.28 2.64
N ILE A 99 10.82 -6.15 1.99
CA ILE A 99 11.87 -5.19 1.58
C ILE A 99 12.55 -4.57 2.81
N VAL A 100 11.78 -4.09 3.79
CA VAL A 100 12.28 -3.49 5.03
C VAL A 100 13.09 -4.52 5.83
N ALA A 101 12.53 -5.70 6.07
CA ALA A 101 13.18 -6.77 6.82
C ALA A 101 14.45 -7.24 6.12
N GLY A 102 14.41 -7.40 4.79
CA GLY A 102 15.59 -7.70 3.98
C GLY A 102 16.67 -6.64 4.12
N GLY A 103 16.30 -5.36 4.09
CA GLY A 103 17.26 -4.26 4.22
C GLY A 103 17.92 -4.21 5.59
N ILE A 104 17.11 -4.33 6.66
CA ILE A 104 17.62 -4.41 8.03
C ILE A 104 18.55 -5.60 8.18
N PHE A 105 18.14 -6.78 7.72
CA PHE A 105 18.96 -7.99 7.78
C PHE A 105 20.28 -7.83 7.01
N THR A 106 20.24 -7.24 5.82
CA THR A 106 21.42 -7.02 4.97
C THR A 106 22.43 -6.09 5.66
N VAL A 107 21.97 -4.99 6.26
CA VAL A 107 22.84 -4.03 6.96
C VAL A 107 23.42 -4.67 8.22
N LEU A 108 22.59 -5.29 9.06
CA LEU A 108 23.05 -5.96 10.29
C LEU A 108 24.06 -7.08 10.02
N ARG A 109 23.99 -7.74 8.86
CA ARG A 109 24.94 -8.80 8.50
C ARG A 109 26.28 -8.28 8.01
N THR A 110 26.30 -7.09 7.40
CA THR A 110 27.47 -6.52 6.71
C THR A 110 28.19 -5.41 7.49
N HIS A 111 27.52 -4.79 8.46
CA HIS A 111 28.00 -3.65 9.25
C HIS A 111 27.88 -3.95 10.76
N PRO A 112 28.46 -3.12 11.66
CA PRO A 112 28.33 -3.31 13.10
C PRO A 112 26.87 -3.45 13.56
N PRO A 113 26.58 -4.24 14.61
CA PRO A 113 25.22 -4.62 15.00
C PRO A 113 24.51 -3.52 15.80
N ILE A 114 24.54 -2.28 15.32
CA ILE A 114 23.72 -1.20 15.86
C ILE A 114 22.40 -1.27 15.12
N GLY A 115 21.33 -1.67 15.81
CA GLY A 115 19.99 -1.77 15.22
C GLY A 115 19.36 -0.40 14.94
N PRO A 116 18.28 -0.36 14.14
CA PRO A 116 17.50 0.85 13.95
C PRO A 116 16.81 1.30 15.24
N ASP A 117 16.35 2.54 15.26
CA ASP A 117 15.37 2.97 16.27
C ASP A 117 14.04 2.23 16.03
N TRP A 118 13.80 1.18 16.82
CA TRP A 118 12.62 0.35 16.73
C TRP A 118 11.33 1.12 17.04
N THR A 119 11.39 2.17 17.87
CA THR A 119 10.20 2.96 18.20
C THR A 119 9.78 3.83 17.02
N GLY A 120 10.72 4.57 16.44
CA GLY A 120 10.48 5.33 15.21
C GLY A 120 10.08 4.43 14.04
N LEU A 121 10.61 3.21 13.94
CA LEU A 121 10.22 2.24 12.92
C LEU A 121 8.76 1.80 13.06
N ILE A 122 8.26 1.58 14.29
CA ILE A 122 6.85 1.23 14.53
C ILE A 122 5.94 2.39 14.11
N ASP A 123 6.25 3.61 14.50
CA ASP A 123 5.46 4.80 14.11
C ASP A 123 5.44 4.99 12.59
N ALA A 124 6.60 4.81 11.96
CA ALA A 124 6.74 4.82 10.51
C ALA A 124 5.94 3.70 9.82
N ALA A 125 5.88 2.51 10.43
CA ALA A 125 5.07 1.39 9.92
C ALA A 125 3.57 1.65 10.04
N LEU A 126 3.12 2.27 11.14
CA LEU A 126 1.72 2.68 11.31
C LEU A 126 1.31 3.73 10.27
N LEU A 127 2.18 4.71 10.00
CA LEU A 127 1.97 5.67 8.93
C LEU A 127 1.89 4.98 7.56
N GLY A 128 2.82 4.07 7.27
CA GLY A 128 2.86 3.29 6.04
C GLY A 128 1.55 2.52 5.84
N LEU A 129 1.12 1.77 6.85
CA LEU A 129 -0.13 1.01 6.84
C LEU A 129 -1.35 1.91 6.62
N ALA A 130 -1.43 3.04 7.34
CA ALA A 130 -2.53 4.00 7.17
C ALA A 130 -2.55 4.57 5.75
N GLY A 131 -1.38 4.92 5.19
CA GLY A 131 -1.23 5.36 3.81
C GLY A 131 -1.68 4.30 2.81
N THR A 132 -1.30 3.04 3.02
CA THR A 132 -1.66 1.92 2.15
C THR A 132 -3.16 1.66 2.15
N VAL A 133 -3.81 1.70 3.32
CA VAL A 133 -5.28 1.59 3.44
C VAL A 133 -5.98 2.74 2.74
N ALA A 134 -5.51 3.98 2.95
CA ALA A 134 -6.07 5.17 2.29
C ALA A 134 -5.98 5.05 0.77
N MET A 135 -4.83 4.62 0.27
CA MET A 135 -4.56 4.50 -1.16
C MET A 135 -5.32 3.36 -1.81
N ALA A 136 -5.42 2.20 -1.16
CA ALA A 136 -6.27 1.10 -1.63
C ALA A 136 -7.76 1.52 -1.67
N SER A 137 -8.23 2.23 -0.65
CA SER A 137 -9.62 2.71 -0.58
C SER A 137 -9.92 3.77 -1.64
N LEU A 138 -9.01 4.72 -1.86
CA LEU A 138 -9.12 5.70 -2.94
C LEU A 138 -9.09 5.05 -4.31
N ALA A 139 -8.17 4.11 -4.55
CA ALA A 139 -8.08 3.36 -5.80
C ALA A 139 -9.38 2.62 -6.10
N ALA A 140 -9.94 1.94 -5.10
CA ALA A 140 -11.22 1.25 -5.20
C ALA A 140 -12.37 2.22 -5.52
N TRP A 141 -12.44 3.36 -4.82
CA TRP A 141 -13.44 4.39 -5.09
C TRP A 141 -13.33 4.95 -6.52
N PHE A 142 -12.11 5.27 -6.97
CA PHE A 142 -11.85 5.74 -8.33
C PHE A 142 -12.22 4.68 -9.37
N ALA A 143 -11.90 3.40 -9.14
CA ALA A 143 -12.24 2.31 -10.04
C ALA A 143 -13.75 2.10 -10.18
N ILE A 144 -14.53 2.30 -9.11
CA ILE A 144 -16.00 2.24 -9.18
C ILE A 144 -16.58 3.42 -9.96
N ARG A 145 -15.98 4.62 -9.84
CA ARG A 145 -16.55 5.85 -10.38
C ARG A 145 -16.11 6.17 -11.81
N PHE A 146 -14.87 5.84 -12.16
CA PHE A 146 -14.22 6.21 -13.41
C PHE A 146 -13.77 4.98 -14.20
N SER A 147 -13.44 5.18 -15.47
CA SER A 147 -12.86 4.10 -16.27
C SER A 147 -11.52 3.61 -15.68
N PRO A 148 -11.17 2.32 -15.84
CA PRO A 148 -9.90 1.77 -15.34
C PRO A 148 -8.65 2.48 -15.88
N GLY A 149 -8.76 3.19 -17.00
CA GLY A 149 -7.69 4.03 -17.55
C GLY A 149 -7.47 5.30 -16.73
N ALA A 150 -8.56 6.03 -16.41
CA ALA A 150 -8.49 7.25 -15.62
C ALA A 150 -8.02 6.99 -14.19
N ALA A 151 -8.48 5.89 -13.57
CA ALA A 151 -8.01 5.48 -12.25
C ALA A 151 -6.50 5.24 -12.21
N ARG A 152 -5.95 4.57 -13.23
CA ARG A 152 -4.49 4.36 -13.35
C ARG A 152 -3.72 5.67 -13.50
N MET A 153 -4.24 6.64 -14.25
CA MET A 153 -3.59 7.94 -14.39
C MET A 153 -3.66 8.76 -13.12
N ALA A 154 -4.81 8.78 -12.44
CA ALA A 154 -4.96 9.43 -11.15
C ALA A 154 -4.00 8.84 -10.11
N LEU A 155 -3.86 7.52 -10.05
CA LEU A 155 -2.92 6.85 -9.13
C LEU A 155 -1.46 7.19 -9.43
N ARG A 156 -1.07 7.28 -10.70
CA ARG A 156 0.28 7.73 -11.06
C ARG A 156 0.52 9.19 -10.67
N GLY A 157 -0.45 10.06 -10.93
CA GLY A 157 -0.38 11.47 -10.55
C GLY A 157 -0.26 11.65 -9.03
N LEU A 158 -1.06 10.90 -8.26
CA LEU A 158 -1.00 10.90 -6.80
C LEU A 158 0.36 10.41 -6.31
N PHE A 159 0.87 9.31 -6.87
CA PHE A 159 2.18 8.79 -6.52
C PHE A 159 3.31 9.80 -6.80
N ILE A 160 3.31 10.43 -7.99
CA ILE A 160 4.30 11.46 -8.34
C ILE A 160 4.18 12.64 -7.37
N GLY A 161 2.96 13.08 -7.06
CA GLY A 161 2.71 14.13 -6.07
C GLY A 161 3.28 13.78 -4.70
N LEU A 162 3.12 12.53 -4.26
CA LEU A 162 3.64 12.04 -2.98
C LEU A 162 5.17 11.99 -2.97
N LEU A 163 5.79 11.53 -4.05
CA LEU A 163 7.25 11.55 -4.22
C LEU A 163 7.81 12.98 -4.20
N LEU A 164 7.18 13.91 -4.93
CA LEU A 164 7.59 15.31 -4.95
C LEU A 164 7.45 15.94 -3.56
N LEU A 165 6.34 15.68 -2.88
CA LEU A 165 6.13 16.13 -1.51
C LEU A 165 7.25 15.61 -0.60
N PHE A 166 7.56 14.31 -0.68
CA PHE A 166 8.61 13.70 0.14
C PHE A 166 9.98 14.32 -0.17
N PHE A 167 10.31 14.50 -1.45
CA PHE A 167 11.57 15.11 -1.88
C PHE A 167 11.72 16.55 -1.37
N PHE A 168 10.69 17.39 -1.48
CA PHE A 168 10.75 18.79 -1.06
C PHE A 168 10.61 19.00 0.46
N LYS A 169 9.92 18.09 1.16
CA LYS A 169 9.62 18.23 2.61
C LYS A 169 10.34 17.21 3.50
N SER A 170 11.34 16.49 2.99
CA SER A 170 12.10 15.45 3.71
C SER A 170 12.68 15.90 5.06
N ARG A 171 12.87 17.21 5.29
CA ARG A 171 13.38 17.74 6.57
C ARG A 171 12.34 17.84 7.70
N TRP A 172 11.06 17.60 7.43
CA TRP A 172 9.96 17.79 8.39
C TRP A 172 9.37 16.48 8.94
N LEU A 173 9.94 15.34 8.58
CA LEU A 173 9.36 14.02 8.83
C LEU A 173 9.09 13.65 10.31
N PRO A 174 9.90 14.04 11.31
CA PRO A 174 9.68 13.61 12.70
C PRO A 174 8.33 14.08 13.29
N GLU A 175 7.86 15.29 12.92
CA GLU A 175 6.56 15.82 13.41
C GLU A 175 5.38 15.39 12.53
N VAL A 176 5.65 14.84 11.34
CA VAL A 176 4.63 14.57 10.33
C VAL A 176 4.05 13.17 10.49
N THR A 177 4.71 12.22 11.15
CA THR A 177 4.20 10.85 11.28
C THR A 177 2.83 10.80 11.94
N GLY A 178 2.63 11.54 13.05
CA GLY A 178 1.34 11.60 13.74
C GLY A 178 0.23 12.26 12.92
N ARG A 179 0.50 13.46 12.38
CA ARG A 179 -0.49 14.20 11.55
C ARG A 179 -0.78 13.52 10.22
N GLY A 180 0.25 12.93 9.60
CA GLY A 180 0.14 12.19 8.36
C GLY A 180 -0.73 10.95 8.53
N THR A 181 -0.57 10.22 9.64
CA THR A 181 -1.37 9.03 9.96
C THR A 181 -2.84 9.40 10.11
N SER A 182 -3.16 10.48 10.84
CA SER A 182 -4.54 10.93 11.02
C SER A 182 -5.18 11.42 9.72
N ILE A 183 -4.42 12.12 8.87
CA ILE A 183 -4.88 12.52 7.53
C ILE A 183 -5.16 11.29 6.67
N CYS A 184 -4.25 10.30 6.64
CA CYS A 184 -4.45 9.07 5.87
C CYS A 184 -5.67 8.29 6.36
N ALA A 185 -5.85 8.15 7.67
CA ALA A 185 -7.03 7.53 8.25
C ALA A 185 -8.32 8.27 7.86
N GLY A 186 -8.32 9.61 7.91
CA GLY A 186 -9.45 10.44 7.47
C GLY A 186 -9.79 10.22 6.00
N ILE A 187 -8.78 10.20 5.13
CA ILE A 187 -8.95 9.91 3.69
C ILE A 187 -9.53 8.50 3.47
N ALA A 188 -9.02 7.50 4.18
CA ALA A 188 -9.53 6.13 4.10
C ALA A 188 -11.01 6.06 4.47
N ILE A 189 -11.41 6.68 5.60
CA ILE A 189 -12.80 6.70 6.06
C ILE A 189 -13.70 7.39 5.03
N LEU A 190 -13.29 8.56 4.51
CA LEU A 190 -14.05 9.29 3.49
C LEU A 190 -14.23 8.47 2.21
N ALA A 191 -13.18 7.79 1.75
CA ALA A 191 -13.24 6.92 0.59
C ALA A 191 -14.17 5.72 0.82
N MET A 192 -14.10 5.08 1.99
CA MET A 192 -14.99 3.98 2.37
C MET A 192 -16.45 4.40 2.40
N PHE A 193 -16.74 5.57 2.97
CA PHE A 193 -18.10 6.13 3.00
C PHE A 193 -18.62 6.45 1.59
N ALA A 194 -17.77 7.04 0.74
CA ALA A 194 -18.11 7.33 -0.65
C ALA A 194 -18.39 6.05 -1.46
N MET A 195 -17.61 4.99 -1.24
CA MET A 195 -17.86 3.67 -1.85
C MET A 195 -19.18 3.05 -1.38
N GLN A 196 -19.47 3.10 -0.09
CA GLN A 196 -20.73 2.57 0.45
C GLN A 196 -21.94 3.26 -0.19
N ARG A 197 -21.87 4.58 -0.39
CA ARG A 197 -22.91 5.34 -1.10
C ARG A 197 -23.02 4.92 -2.57
N ALA A 198 -21.89 4.77 -3.27
CA ALA A 198 -21.87 4.40 -4.68
C ALA A 198 -22.41 2.98 -4.95
N ILE A 199 -22.16 2.04 -4.04
CA ILE A 199 -22.69 0.67 -4.12
C ILE A 199 -24.20 0.66 -3.87
N ARG A 200 -24.68 1.38 -2.84
CA ARG A 200 -26.12 1.48 -2.54
C ARG A 200 -26.93 2.08 -3.68
N VAL A 201 -26.44 3.14 -4.30
CA VAL A 201 -27.12 3.79 -5.44
C VAL A 201 -27.15 2.89 -6.68
N GLY A 202 -26.10 2.07 -6.88
CA GLY A 202 -26.04 1.12 -8.00
C GLY A 202 -26.97 -0.09 -7.85
N ALA A 203 -27.52 -0.35 -6.66
CA ALA A 203 -28.42 -1.47 -6.39
C ALA A 203 -29.92 -1.12 -6.53
N GLY A 204 -30.25 0.06 -7.11
CA GLY A 204 -31.62 0.41 -7.45
C GLY A 204 -32.21 -0.53 -8.51
N PRO A 205 -33.53 -0.75 -8.53
CA PRO A 205 -34.17 -1.69 -9.46
C PRO A 205 -33.85 -1.30 -10.91
N PRO A 206 -33.58 -2.28 -11.79
CA PRO A 206 -33.47 -2.01 -13.22
C PRO A 206 -34.80 -1.43 -13.68
N HIS A 207 -34.78 -0.18 -14.16
CA HIS A 207 -35.89 0.44 -14.85
C HIS A 207 -36.09 -0.21 -16.23
#